data_AF-A0A7S4MHS4-F1
#
_entry.id   AF-A0A7S4MHS4-F1
#
_cell.length_a   1.000
_cell.length_b   1.000
_cell.length_c   1.000
_cell.angle_alpha   90.00
_cell.angle_beta   90.00
_cell.angle_gamma   90.00
#
_symmetry.space_group_name_H-M   'P 1'
#
loop_
_entity.id
_entity.type
_entity.pdbx_description
1 polymer ?
#
loop_
_entity_poly.entity_id
_entity_poly.type
_entity_poly.pdbx_seq_one_letter_code
_entity_poly.pdbx_strand_id
1 'polypeptide(L)'
;IYREIQRLIETREDPSRLHTLQKLYQYDGLDTCATDGMCAEKCPVAINTGEFVKEMRRLQSSMFADSLSMFIAKNYSAALSAARFALLGASWLHSTTSASFIKSINSLAHRLLPR
;
A
#
# COMPACT_ATOMS: atom_id res chain seq x y z
N ILE A 1 -20.38 -11.41 -6.14
CA ILE A 1 -19.43 -10.82 -7.12
C ILE A 1 -18.30 -11.81 -7.44
N TYR A 2 -17.45 -12.19 -6.48
CA TYR A 2 -16.30 -13.08 -6.76
C TYR A 2 -16.67 -14.42 -7.43
N ARG A 3 -17.75 -15.09 -7.01
CA ARG A 3 -18.26 -16.31 -7.67
C ARG A 3 -18.58 -16.10 -9.16
N GLU A 4 -19.17 -14.96 -9.51
CA GLU A 4 -19.50 -14.62 -10.90
C GLU A 4 -18.23 -14.30 -11.71
N ILE A 5 -17.23 -13.67 -11.08
CA ILE A 5 -15.92 -13.47 -11.70
C ILE A 5 -15.29 -14.83 -12.06
N GLN A 6 -15.32 -15.81 -11.15
CA GLN A 6 -14.78 -17.16 -11.42
C GLN A 6 -15.53 -17.86 -12.56
N ARG A 7 -16.87 -17.82 -12.54
CA ARG A 7 -17.68 -18.37 -13.63
C ARG A 7 -17.32 -17.75 -14.98
N LEU A 8 -17.16 -16.42 -15.05
CA LEU A 8 -16.80 -15.71 -16.28
C LEU A 8 -15.37 -16.01 -16.74
N ILE A 9 -14.43 -16.24 -15.82
CA ILE A 9 -13.06 -16.68 -16.15
C ILE A 9 -13.08 -18.06 -16.82
N GLU A 10 -13.87 -19.00 -16.27
CA GLU A 10 -13.98 -20.36 -16.78
C GLU A 10 -14.70 -20.42 -18.13
N THR A 11 -15.85 -19.75 -18.23
CA THR A 11 -16.74 -19.81 -19.41
C THR A 11 -16.30 -18.92 -20.56
N ARG A 12 -15.56 -17.84 -20.29
CA ARG A 12 -15.11 -16.83 -21.29
C ARG A 12 -16.24 -16.16 -22.09
N GLU A 13 -17.47 -16.19 -21.59
CA GLU A 13 -18.67 -15.69 -22.30
C GLU A 13 -18.68 -14.16 -22.48
N ASP A 14 -18.28 -13.39 -21.46
CA ASP A 14 -18.38 -11.92 -21.47
C ASP A 14 -17.14 -11.26 -20.84
N PRO A 15 -16.09 -10.99 -21.66
CA PRO A 15 -14.85 -10.37 -21.20
C PRO A 15 -15.02 -8.94 -20.68
N SER A 16 -15.95 -8.17 -21.26
CA SER A 16 -16.19 -6.77 -20.87
C SER A 16 -16.82 -6.68 -19.49
N ARG A 17 -17.80 -7.54 -19.21
CA ARG A 17 -18.40 -7.67 -17.88
C ARG A 17 -17.42 -8.23 -16.87
N LEU A 18 -16.60 -9.21 -17.25
CA LEU A 18 -15.53 -9.73 -16.38
C LEU A 18 -14.59 -8.61 -15.93
N HIS A 19 -14.08 -7.80 -16.87
CA HIS A 19 -13.18 -6.69 -16.54
C HIS A 19 -13.84 -5.67 -15.60
N THR A 20 -15.11 -5.33 -15.85
CA THR A 20 -15.88 -4.42 -14.99
C THR A 20 -16.02 -4.96 -13.58
N LEU A 21 -16.38 -6.24 -13.43
CA LEU A 21 -16.53 -6.88 -12.12
C LEU A 21 -15.19 -6.99 -11.38
N GLN A 22 -14.10 -7.31 -12.08
CA GLN A 22 -12.76 -7.34 -11.48
C GLN A 22 -12.35 -5.96 -10.93
N LYS A 23 -12.59 -4.89 -11.70
CA LYS A 23 -12.28 -3.53 -11.27
C LYS A 23 -13.10 -3.10 -10.05
N LEU A 24 -14.40 -3.39 -10.03
CA LEU A 24 -15.26 -3.11 -8.88
C LEU A 24 -14.81 -3.91 -7.65
N TYR A 25 -14.53 -5.20 -7.84
CA TYR A 25 -14.12 -6.07 -6.75
C TYR A 25 -12.77 -5.68 -6.14
N GLN A 26 -11.86 -5.08 -6.91
CA GLN A 26 -10.60 -4.55 -6.37
C GLN A 26 -10.86 -3.56 -5.24
N TYR A 27 -11.71 -2.56 -5.46
CA TYR A 27 -11.99 -1.56 -4.43
C TYR A 27 -12.94 -2.10 -3.34
N ASP A 28 -14.10 -2.61 -3.74
CA ASP A 28 -15.19 -3.00 -2.82
C ASP A 28 -14.88 -4.27 -2.02
N GLY A 29 -14.03 -5.15 -2.56
CA GLY A 29 -13.72 -6.45 -1.97
C GLY A 29 -12.32 -6.55 -1.39
N LEU A 30 -11.32 -5.98 -2.09
CA LEU A 30 -9.93 -6.09 -1.66
C LEU A 30 -9.49 -4.85 -0.90
N ASP A 31 -9.50 -3.65 -1.47
CA ASP A 31 -8.83 -2.46 -0.90
C ASP A 31 -9.53 -1.94 0.36
N THR A 32 -10.86 -1.99 0.41
CA THR A 32 -11.66 -1.54 1.57
C THR A 32 -11.70 -2.55 2.73
N CYS A 33 -11.20 -3.77 2.53
CA CYS A 33 -11.14 -4.78 3.59
C CYS A 33 -10.10 -4.39 4.66
N ALA A 34 -10.52 -4.40 5.93
CA ALA A 34 -9.64 -4.13 7.08
C ALA A 34 -8.63 -5.27 7.36
N THR A 35 -8.84 -6.47 6.81
CA THR A 35 -7.98 -7.67 6.99
C THR A 35 -7.79 -8.14 8.44
N ASP A 36 -8.64 -7.70 9.35
CA ASP A 36 -8.65 -8.07 10.77
C ASP A 36 -9.34 -9.41 11.05
N GLY A 37 -10.17 -9.91 10.13
CA GLY A 37 -10.89 -11.17 10.26
C GLY A 37 -12.16 -11.10 11.12
N MET A 38 -12.58 -9.91 11.55
CA MET A 38 -13.77 -9.75 12.42
C MET A 38 -15.07 -10.25 11.78
N CYS A 39 -15.10 -10.42 10.46
CA CYS A 39 -16.19 -11.07 9.73
C CYS A 39 -16.52 -12.49 10.25
N ALA A 40 -15.53 -13.22 10.76
CA ALA A 40 -15.69 -14.59 11.24
C ALA A 40 -16.58 -14.65 12.49
N GLU A 41 -16.49 -13.64 13.36
CA GLU A 41 -17.25 -13.54 14.62
C GLU A 41 -18.77 -13.48 14.41
N LYS A 42 -19.21 -12.98 13.25
CA LYS A 42 -20.63 -12.87 12.87
C LYS A 42 -21.06 -13.93 11.88
N CYS A 43 -20.13 -14.71 11.32
CA CYS A 43 -20.42 -15.68 10.29
C CYS A 43 -21.07 -16.93 10.91
N PRO A 44 -22.29 -17.33 10.51
CA PRO A 44 -22.99 -18.49 11.10
C PRO A 44 -22.28 -19.83 10.82
N VAL A 45 -21.34 -19.84 9.89
CA VAL A 45 -20.55 -21.02 9.49
C VAL A 45 -19.06 -20.84 9.82
N ALA A 46 -18.71 -19.83 10.63
CA ALA A 46 -17.34 -19.57 11.11
C ALA A 46 -16.28 -19.44 9.99
N ILE A 47 -16.65 -18.92 8.83
CA ILE A 47 -15.71 -18.66 7.73
C ILE A 47 -15.08 -17.28 7.87
N ASN A 48 -13.75 -17.22 7.74
CA ASN A 48 -13.00 -15.97 7.70
C ASN A 48 -12.72 -15.52 6.26
N THR A 49 -13.52 -14.60 5.74
CA THR A 49 -13.27 -14.01 4.41
C THR A 49 -12.10 -13.02 4.42
N GLY A 50 -11.71 -12.49 5.58
CA GLY A 50 -10.54 -11.63 5.72
C GLY A 50 -9.24 -12.38 5.42
N GLU A 51 -9.12 -13.64 5.81
CA GLU A 51 -7.97 -14.49 5.47
C GLU A 51 -7.88 -14.74 3.95
N PHE A 52 -9.03 -15.00 3.32
CA PHE A 52 -9.13 -15.09 1.87
C PHE A 52 -8.66 -13.81 1.17
N VAL A 53 -9.06 -12.63 1.66
CA VAL A 53 -8.60 -11.34 1.09
C VAL A 53 -7.09 -11.15 1.30
N LYS A 54 -6.53 -11.55 2.45
CA LYS A 54 -5.07 -11.48 2.69
C LYS A 54 -4.30 -12.33 1.69
N GLU A 55 -4.77 -13.53 1.40
CA GLU A 55 -4.18 -14.41 0.40
C GLU A 55 -4.24 -13.78 -1.00
N MET A 56 -5.41 -13.26 -1.40
CA MET A 56 -5.57 -12.56 -2.68
C MET A 56 -4.63 -11.35 -2.82
N ARG A 57 -4.49 -10.54 -1.77
CA ARG A 57 -3.54 -9.41 -1.74
C ARG A 57 -2.09 -9.88 -1.83
N ARG A 58 -1.74 -11.02 -1.20
CA ARG A 58 -0.41 -11.64 -1.34
C ARG A 58 -0.13 -12.04 -2.78
N LEU A 59 -1.10 -12.66 -3.46
CA LEU A 59 -0.97 -13.07 -4.87
C LEU A 59 -0.80 -11.88 -5.84
N GLN A 60 -1.30 -10.70 -5.47
CA GLN A 60 -1.09 -9.45 -6.22
C GLN A 60 0.24 -8.76 -5.90
N SER A 61 0.94 -9.20 -4.84
CA SER A 61 2.22 -8.62 -4.43
C SER A 61 3.36 -9.08 -5.34
N SER A 62 4.36 -8.23 -5.53
CA SER A 62 5.57 -8.61 -6.26
C SER A 62 6.46 -9.53 -5.41
N MET A 63 7.19 -10.44 -6.06
CA MET A 63 8.16 -11.32 -5.38
C MET A 63 9.21 -10.53 -4.58
N PHE A 64 9.61 -9.36 -5.09
CA PHE A 64 10.54 -8.48 -4.40
C PHE A 64 9.92 -7.90 -3.12
N ALA A 65 8.68 -7.40 -3.19
CA ALA A 65 7.98 -6.84 -2.03
C ALA A 65 7.74 -7.91 -0.95
N ASP A 66 7.40 -9.14 -1.35
CA ASP A 66 7.24 -10.27 -0.42
C ASP A 66 8.56 -10.63 0.29
N SER A 67 9.64 -10.77 -0.48
CA SER A 67 10.98 -11.06 0.06
C SER A 67 11.47 -9.96 1.01
N LEU A 68 11.28 -8.68 0.64
CA LEU A 68 11.61 -7.53 1.47
C LEU A 68 10.78 -7.52 2.77
N SER A 69 9.47 -7.80 2.66
CA SER A 69 8.58 -7.89 3.81
C SER A 69 9.03 -8.98 4.78
N MET A 70 9.39 -10.15 4.26
CA MET A 70 9.94 -11.25 5.06
C MET A 70 11.29 -10.91 5.69
N PHE A 71 12.16 -10.19 4.98
CA PHE A 71 13.44 -9.72 5.53
C PHE A 71 13.25 -8.74 6.69
N ILE A 72 12.35 -7.76 6.51
CA ILE A 72 11.99 -6.80 7.56
C ILE A 72 11.36 -7.52 8.75
N ALA A 73 10.44 -8.45 8.52
CA ALA A 73 9.80 -9.21 9.59
C ALA A 73 10.81 -10.02 10.41
N LYS A 74 11.78 -10.67 9.76
CA LYS A 74 12.85 -11.42 10.44
C LYS A 74 13.82 -10.52 11.20
N ASN A 75 14.04 -9.29 10.74
CA ASN A 75 15.01 -8.33 11.30
C ASN A 75 14.33 -7.07 11.86
N TYR A 76 13.14 -7.20 12.44
CA TYR A 76 12.27 -6.07 12.77
C TYR A 76 12.95 -5.04 13.69
N SER A 77 13.69 -5.51 14.70
CA SER A 77 14.41 -4.63 15.63
C SER A 77 15.48 -3.78 14.93
N ALA A 78 16.23 -4.38 14.00
CA ALA A 78 17.25 -3.70 13.21
C ALA A 78 16.61 -2.74 12.20
N ALA A 79 15.56 -3.17 11.50
CA ALA A 79 14.81 -2.34 10.55
C ALA A 79 14.21 -1.10 11.24
N LEU A 80 13.62 -1.28 12.42
CA LEU A 80 13.06 -0.19 13.22
C LEU A 80 14.14 0.78 13.70
N SER A 81 15.30 0.27 14.13
CA SER A 81 16.42 1.10 14.55
C SER A 81 16.96 1.93 13.38
N ALA A 82 17.13 1.31 12.21
CA ALA A 82 17.54 2.01 10.99
C ALA A 82 16.54 3.11 10.60
N ALA A 83 15.23 2.82 10.64
CA ALA A 83 14.18 3.81 10.36
C ALA A 83 14.22 4.99 11.33
N ARG A 84 14.46 4.75 12.63
CA ARG A 84 14.63 5.82 13.63
C ARG A 84 15.82 6.72 13.31
N PHE A 85 16.99 6.13 13.02
CA PHE A 85 18.17 6.92 12.66
C PHE A 85 17.98 7.71 11.36
N ALA A 86 17.30 7.14 10.37
CA ALA A 86 16.96 7.83 9.13
C ALA A 86 16.08 9.07 9.40
N LEU A 87 15.04 8.93 10.22
CA LEU A 87 14.17 10.05 10.60
C LEU A 87 14.92 11.12 11.40
N LEU A 88 15.79 10.72 12.33
CA LEU A 88 16.64 11.66 13.08
C LEU A 88 17.58 12.44 12.15
N GLY A 89 18.23 11.75 11.22
CA GLY A 89 19.06 12.40 10.19
C GLY A 89 18.26 13.37 9.31
N ALA A 90 17.07 12.98 8.87
CA ALA A 90 16.18 13.84 8.09
C ALA A 90 15.74 15.08 8.89
N SER A 91 15.43 14.93 10.17
CA SER A 91 15.06 16.06 11.04
C SER A 91 16.23 17.04 11.25
N TRP A 92 17.45 16.51 11.39
CA TRP A 92 18.67 17.32 11.53
C TRP A 92 18.98 18.10 10.25
N LEU A 93 18.91 17.44 9.09
CA LEU A 93 19.03 18.07 7.79
C LEU A 93 17.97 19.15 7.59
N HIS A 94 16.71 18.88 7.93
CA HIS A 94 15.65 19.88 7.81
C HIS A 94 15.90 21.12 8.68
N SER A 95 16.38 20.95 9.91
CA SER A 95 16.67 22.06 10.84
C SER A 95 17.80 22.98 10.36
N THR A 96 18.78 22.46 9.64
CA THR A 96 19.97 23.20 9.17
C THR A 96 19.82 23.74 7.75
N THR A 97 19.16 22.97 6.88
CA THR A 97 19.10 23.26 5.44
C THR A 97 17.91 24.16 5.09
N SER A 98 16.81 24.13 5.83
CA SER A 98 15.61 24.93 5.52
C SER A 98 15.91 26.44 5.57
N ALA A 99 16.63 26.93 6.59
CA ALA A 99 16.97 28.35 6.69
C ALA A 99 17.89 28.84 5.56
N SER A 100 18.87 28.02 5.16
CA SER A 100 19.84 28.36 4.10
C SER A 100 19.23 28.20 2.70
N PHE A 101 18.40 27.18 2.49
CA PHE A 101 17.67 26.94 1.25
C PHE A 101 16.61 28.01 0.99
N ILE A 102 15.83 28.39 2.01
CA ILE A 102 14.86 29.50 1.92
C ILE A 102 15.60 30.82 1.64
N LYS A 103 16.76 31.08 2.26
CA LYS A 103 17.59 32.26 1.95
C LYS A 103 18.17 32.24 0.53
N SER A 104 18.62 31.08 0.04
CA SER A 104 19.11 30.94 -1.33
C SER A 104 17.99 31.13 -2.36
N ILE A 105 16.81 30.53 -2.15
CA ILE A 105 15.65 30.74 -3.02
C ILE A 105 15.22 32.22 -2.99
N ASN A 106 15.17 32.84 -1.81
CA ASN A 106 14.77 34.24 -1.68
C ASN A 106 15.77 35.19 -2.36
N SER A 107 17.07 34.97 -2.19
CA SER A 107 18.10 35.79 -2.87
C SER A 107 18.12 35.59 -4.39
N LEU A 108 17.81 34.39 -4.87
CA LEU A 108 17.69 34.08 -6.30
C LEU A 108 16.40 34.67 -6.89
N ALA A 109 15.29 34.65 -6.14
CA ALA A 109 14.04 35.31 -6.51
C ALA A 109 14.21 36.84 -6.62
N HIS A 110 14.94 37.45 -5.69
CA HIS A 110 15.28 38.88 -5.77
C HIS A 110 16.22 39.24 -6.93
N ARG A 111 17.02 38.29 -7.45
CA ARG A 111 17.85 38.51 -8.65
C ARG A 111 17.11 38.31 -9.97
N LEU A 112 16.12 37.42 -10.02
CA LEU A 112 15.39 37.05 -11.24
C LEU A 112 14.10 37.85 -11.46
N LEU A 113 13.52 38.43 -10.41
CA LEU A 113 12.46 39.41 -10.52
C LEU A 113 13.03 40.81 -10.22
N PRO A 114 13.69 41.46 -11.19
CA PRO A 114 13.87 42.89 -11.11
C PRO A 114 12.47 43.51 -11.18
N ARG A 115 12.17 44.44 -10.27
CA ARG A 115 11.16 45.46 -10.60
C ARG A 115 11.67 46.29 -11.76
#